data_AF-A0A1E3BSM2-F1
#
_entry.id   AF-A0A1E3BSM2-F1
#
_cell.length_a   1.000
_cell.length_b   1.000
_cell.length_c   1.000
_cell.angle_alpha   90.00
_cell.angle_beta   90.00
_cell.angle_gamma   90.00
#
_symmetry.space_group_name_H-M   'P 1'
#
loop_
_entity.id
_entity.type
_entity.pdbx_description
1 polymer ?
#
loop_
_entity_poly.entity_id
_entity_poly.type
_entity_poly.pdbx_seq_one_letter_code
_entity_poly.pdbx_strand_id
1 'polypeptide(L)'
;MIIAPPSPQDILLYRYQHATNLGSVFVLERWLRNSMYDDDTPGSSEIEAIKRSLQVRGLYESRAKWETLWLTALSDDDLHWLKHTTRCNSIRLPIGYFTLGPAFCIGTDFDGEPGQHLIEKCYAHGIGVLIDFHAVPGGANSEGHSVTDTGRADFWRNEHYRALARDCIAFVIQEVKFHALHGVIGIELCNEAAWDPPGMHEWYDEVIEVASAIDSSIPIYVSDAWNLSAALDYAMGKNNTTLPFDRSPVIVDTHKYYCFTEDDRNMHPNAIRERVANELGELAERQGNVFDRKSAVEVYIGEYSCAMDQHTFDHADPSQRPELTVAFGNEQSRTWSSKASGSAFWTFKMDWMDGGDWGFKEQVNTGAIPAPPWLALSRDEVHARLRQADIQRNDRHEEAYSQHIGYWDSVAPGVHFEHDRYSRGWDLGYADAGWYFGALVNSIIPGQREGGEKIGALDLWVRKRITETNEVNQGMGWKWEHGFRKVINDFYSVVGV
;
A
#
# COMPACT_ATOMS: atom_id res chain seq x y z
N MET A 1 22.35 6.55 -23.27
CA MET A 1 22.71 6.62 -21.84
C MET A 1 22.34 5.29 -21.24
N ILE A 2 23.25 4.63 -20.51
CA ILE A 2 22.94 3.33 -19.87
C ILE A 2 22.15 3.65 -18.60
N ILE A 3 20.87 3.27 -18.56
CA ILE A 3 20.03 3.42 -17.37
C ILE A 3 20.34 2.27 -16.41
N ALA A 4 20.50 2.57 -15.12
CA ALA A 4 20.74 1.56 -14.11
C ALA A 4 19.51 0.65 -13.93
N PRO A 5 19.72 -0.65 -13.65
CA PRO A 5 18.61 -1.53 -13.29
C PRO A 5 17.88 -1.02 -12.03
N PRO A 6 16.65 -1.50 -11.76
CA PRO A 6 15.95 -1.17 -10.53
C PRO A 6 16.83 -1.51 -9.31
N SER A 7 16.95 -0.58 -8.38
CA SER A 7 17.64 -0.85 -7.11
C SER A 7 16.81 -1.80 -6.22
N PRO A 8 17.41 -2.41 -5.19
CA PRO A 8 16.64 -3.16 -4.18
C PRO A 8 15.54 -2.31 -3.54
N GLN A 9 15.82 -1.03 -3.29
CA GLN A 9 14.84 -0.10 -2.74
C GLN A 9 13.69 0.14 -3.75
N ASP A 10 13.99 0.38 -5.03
CA ASP A 10 12.95 0.54 -6.06
C ASP A 10 12.00 -0.67 -6.09
N ILE A 11 12.55 -1.89 -6.01
CA ILE A 11 11.73 -3.09 -5.99
C ILE A 11 10.78 -3.09 -4.78
N LEU A 12 11.26 -2.73 -3.59
CA LEU A 12 10.40 -2.67 -2.40
C LEU A 12 9.35 -1.57 -2.48
N LEU A 13 9.68 -0.41 -3.05
CA LEU A 13 8.77 0.74 -3.15
C LEU A 13 7.66 0.52 -4.18
N TYR A 14 8.00 -0.01 -5.37
CA TYR A 14 7.07 -0.03 -6.51
C TYR A 14 6.51 -1.41 -6.84
N ARG A 15 6.92 -2.49 -6.15
CA ARG A 15 6.28 -3.80 -6.34
C ARG A 15 4.82 -3.78 -5.91
N TYR A 16 4.04 -4.74 -6.39
CA TYR A 16 2.70 -4.97 -5.88
C TYR A 16 2.75 -5.30 -4.39
N GLN A 17 2.10 -4.49 -3.57
CA GLN A 17 2.08 -4.65 -2.11
C GLN A 17 0.93 -5.60 -1.74
N HIS A 18 1.22 -6.88 -1.53
CA HIS A 18 0.28 -7.85 -0.99
C HIS A 18 0.45 -7.90 0.53
N ALA A 19 -0.48 -7.27 1.25
CA ALA A 19 -0.27 -6.89 2.63
C ALA A 19 -1.45 -7.26 3.56
N THR A 20 -1.18 -7.09 4.85
CA THR A 20 -2.19 -7.03 5.91
C THR A 20 -1.85 -5.87 6.86
N ASN A 21 -2.85 -5.35 7.56
CA ASN A 21 -2.66 -4.37 8.61
C ASN A 21 -2.22 -5.06 9.91
N LEU A 22 -1.25 -4.47 10.60
CA LEU A 22 -0.95 -4.78 12.00
C LEU A 22 -1.77 -3.88 12.92
N GLY A 23 -3.09 -3.96 12.77
CA GLY A 23 -4.04 -3.11 13.49
C GLY A 23 -4.10 -3.41 14.99
N SER A 24 -4.56 -2.43 15.77
CA SER A 24 -4.75 -2.57 17.22
C SER A 24 -3.50 -2.95 18.02
N VAL A 25 -2.31 -2.57 17.55
CA VAL A 25 -1.04 -2.82 18.27
C VAL A 25 -0.48 -1.53 18.83
N PHE A 26 -0.14 -0.58 17.96
CA PHE A 26 0.42 0.72 18.33
C PHE A 26 -0.63 1.84 18.37
N VAL A 27 -1.83 1.56 17.86
CA VAL A 27 -3.05 2.35 18.03
C VAL A 27 -4.17 1.38 18.35
N LEU A 28 -4.75 1.46 19.54
CA LEU A 28 -5.73 0.48 20.02
C LEU A 28 -7.15 0.77 19.54
N GLU A 29 -7.84 -0.28 19.10
CA GLU A 29 -9.30 -0.27 18.96
C GLU A 29 -9.92 -1.28 19.91
N ARG A 30 -10.87 -0.80 20.71
CA ARG A 30 -11.47 -1.60 21.78
C ARG A 30 -12.13 -2.89 21.29
N TRP A 31 -12.76 -2.89 20.13
CA TRP A 31 -13.45 -4.07 19.61
C TRP A 31 -12.50 -5.18 19.13
N LEU A 32 -11.27 -4.83 18.75
CA LEU A 32 -10.21 -5.78 18.39
C LEU A 32 -9.38 -6.19 19.60
N ARG A 33 -9.13 -5.27 20.54
CA ARG A 33 -8.18 -5.45 21.65
C ARG A 33 -8.76 -5.04 23.01
N ASN A 34 -9.95 -5.53 23.33
CA ASN A 34 -10.63 -5.20 24.60
C ASN A 34 -9.81 -5.63 25.83
N SER A 35 -8.91 -6.61 25.72
CA SER A 35 -7.97 -7.04 26.76
C SER A 35 -7.07 -5.91 27.28
N MET A 36 -6.86 -4.86 26.48
CA MET A 36 -6.10 -3.67 26.88
C MET A 36 -6.91 -2.70 27.74
N TYR A 37 -8.23 -2.82 27.77
CA TYR A 37 -9.14 -1.95 28.50
C TYR A 37 -9.45 -2.58 29.87
N ASP A 38 -9.19 -1.84 30.94
CA ASP A 38 -9.58 -2.29 32.29
C ASP A 38 -11.10 -2.17 32.48
N ASP A 39 -11.65 -2.88 33.47
CA ASP A 39 -13.08 -2.84 33.77
C ASP A 39 -13.55 -1.39 34.03
N ASP A 40 -14.77 -1.11 33.55
CA ASP A 40 -15.42 0.19 33.59
C ASP A 40 -14.67 1.32 32.86
N THR A 41 -13.71 1.01 31.97
CA THR A 41 -13.10 2.04 31.10
C THR A 41 -14.20 2.74 30.29
N PRO A 42 -14.36 4.08 30.41
CA PRO A 42 -15.33 4.82 29.61
C PRO A 42 -14.87 4.92 28.15
N GLY A 43 -15.82 4.98 27.22
CA GLY A 43 -15.51 5.18 25.80
C GLY A 43 -14.76 4.00 25.16
N SER A 44 -14.09 4.27 24.05
CA SER A 44 -13.42 3.25 23.22
C SER A 44 -12.05 3.65 22.72
N SER A 45 -11.60 4.88 23.01
CA SER A 45 -10.30 5.38 22.60
C SER A 45 -9.15 4.88 23.47
N GLU A 46 -7.96 4.78 22.88
CA GLU A 46 -6.75 4.36 23.58
C GLU A 46 -6.39 5.28 24.76
N ILE A 47 -6.66 6.58 24.64
CA ILE A 47 -6.36 7.52 25.73
C ILE A 47 -7.17 7.20 27.00
N GLU A 48 -8.42 6.74 26.86
CA GLU A 48 -9.23 6.33 28.01
C GLU A 48 -8.73 5.00 28.59
N ALA A 49 -8.26 4.06 27.76
CA ALA A 49 -7.61 2.83 28.22
C ALA A 49 -6.35 3.12 29.06
N ILE A 50 -5.47 4.01 28.57
CA ILE A 50 -4.24 4.39 29.27
C ILE A 50 -4.58 5.12 30.58
N LYS A 51 -5.46 6.12 30.55
CA LYS A 51 -5.86 6.86 31.77
C LYS A 51 -6.42 5.93 32.83
N ARG A 52 -7.31 5.02 32.43
CA ARG A 52 -7.91 4.05 33.36
C ARG A 52 -6.85 3.11 33.91
N SER A 53 -5.96 2.60 33.06
CA SER A 53 -4.89 1.70 33.51
C SER A 53 -3.97 2.37 34.52
N LEU A 54 -3.59 3.63 34.28
CA LEU A 54 -2.78 4.41 35.22
C LEU A 54 -3.48 4.61 36.56
N GLN A 55 -4.79 4.80 36.58
CA GLN A 55 -5.57 4.93 37.81
C GLN A 55 -5.67 3.62 38.61
N VAL A 56 -5.82 2.49 37.91
CA VAL A 56 -6.05 1.18 38.55
C VAL A 56 -4.75 0.50 38.97
N ARG A 57 -3.72 0.57 38.12
CA ARG A 57 -2.49 -0.23 38.21
C ARG A 57 -1.23 0.60 38.45
N GLY A 58 -1.29 1.90 38.18
CA GLY A 58 -0.14 2.80 38.25
C GLY A 58 0.82 2.67 37.07
N LEU A 59 1.76 3.62 36.98
CA LEU A 59 2.63 3.80 35.81
C LEU A 59 3.40 2.54 35.38
N TYR A 60 4.03 1.85 36.32
CA TYR A 60 4.90 0.73 36.00
C TYR A 60 4.14 -0.46 35.41
N GLU A 61 3.01 -0.84 36.01
CA GLU A 61 2.19 -1.94 35.51
C GLU A 61 1.49 -1.60 34.18
N SER A 62 1.01 -0.36 34.03
CA SER A 62 0.46 0.10 32.75
C SER A 62 1.51 0.07 31.63
N ARG A 63 2.73 0.58 31.90
CA ARG A 63 3.86 0.49 30.97
C ARG A 63 4.12 -0.95 30.56
N ALA A 64 4.28 -1.85 31.53
CA ALA A 64 4.60 -3.25 31.25
C ALA A 64 3.51 -3.92 30.39
N LYS A 65 2.23 -3.57 30.60
CA LYS A 65 1.10 -4.08 29.82
C LYS A 65 1.19 -3.66 28.34
N TRP A 66 1.47 -2.38 28.05
CA TRP A 66 1.62 -1.87 26.68
C TRP A 66 2.89 -2.38 26.00
N GLU A 67 4.04 -2.35 26.69
CA GLU A 67 5.31 -2.88 26.15
C GLU A 67 5.18 -4.36 25.78
N THR A 68 4.50 -5.16 26.61
CA THR A 68 4.25 -6.57 26.31
C THR A 68 3.49 -6.74 25.01
N LEU A 69 2.43 -5.94 24.78
CA LEU A 69 1.68 -5.99 23.52
C LEU A 69 2.59 -5.66 22.33
N TRP A 70 3.36 -4.58 22.39
CA TRP A 70 4.23 -4.16 21.29
C TRP A 70 5.32 -5.19 20.98
N LEU A 71 5.98 -5.72 22.01
CA LEU A 71 7.08 -6.68 21.86
C LEU A 71 6.62 -8.04 21.32
N THR A 72 5.35 -8.39 21.54
CA THR A 72 4.77 -9.68 21.12
C THR A 72 3.86 -9.55 19.90
N ALA A 73 3.69 -8.34 19.36
CA ALA A 73 2.77 -8.05 18.26
C ALA A 73 3.06 -8.84 16.98
N LEU A 74 4.33 -9.10 16.70
CA LEU A 74 4.78 -9.81 15.52
C LEU A 74 5.92 -10.76 15.90
N SER A 75 5.56 -12.02 16.17
CA SER A 75 6.51 -13.08 16.51
C SER A 75 7.20 -13.66 15.27
N ASP A 76 8.25 -14.46 15.48
CA ASP A 76 8.92 -15.16 14.38
C ASP A 76 7.99 -16.15 13.66
N ASP A 77 7.06 -16.79 14.39
CA ASP A 77 6.04 -17.66 13.82
C ASP A 77 5.06 -16.88 12.94
N ASP A 78 4.71 -15.65 13.34
CA ASP A 78 3.88 -14.76 12.53
C ASP A 78 4.59 -14.36 11.23
N LEU A 79 5.86 -13.95 11.32
CA LEU A 79 6.68 -13.63 10.16
C LEU A 79 6.85 -14.84 9.23
N HIS A 80 7.01 -16.04 9.80
CA HIS A 80 7.06 -17.28 9.04
C HIS A 80 5.73 -17.53 8.32
N TRP A 81 4.59 -17.40 9.01
CA TRP A 81 3.27 -17.60 8.42
C TRP A 81 2.96 -16.57 7.33
N LEU A 82 3.26 -15.28 7.55
CA LEU A 82 3.11 -14.24 6.54
C LEU A 82 3.95 -14.56 5.29
N LYS A 83 5.23 -14.90 5.47
CA LYS A 83 6.14 -15.20 4.36
C LYS A 83 5.76 -16.46 3.59
N HIS A 84 5.44 -17.55 4.28
CA HIS A 84 5.35 -18.88 3.68
C HIS A 84 3.92 -19.33 3.37
N THR A 85 2.94 -18.92 4.17
CA THR A 85 1.53 -19.32 3.98
C THR A 85 0.79 -18.29 3.15
N THR A 86 0.77 -17.03 3.61
CA THR A 86 0.01 -15.97 2.92
C THR A 86 0.74 -15.39 1.72
N ARG A 87 2.07 -15.53 1.70
CA ARG A 87 2.97 -14.86 0.75
C ARG A 87 2.88 -13.32 0.82
N CYS A 88 2.40 -12.73 1.92
CA CYS A 88 2.45 -11.29 2.15
C CYS A 88 3.88 -10.77 1.97
N ASN A 89 4.02 -9.68 1.25
CA ASN A 89 5.30 -9.01 1.00
C ASN A 89 5.34 -7.62 1.65
N SER A 90 4.28 -7.18 2.31
CA SER A 90 4.29 -5.98 3.13
C SER A 90 3.28 -6.03 4.27
N ILE A 91 3.43 -5.10 5.20
CA ILE A 91 2.51 -4.83 6.31
C ILE A 91 2.25 -3.33 6.34
N ARG A 92 0.98 -2.93 6.56
CA ARG A 92 0.63 -1.56 6.95
C ARG A 92 0.64 -1.48 8.47
N LEU A 93 1.37 -0.51 9.02
CA LEU A 93 1.65 -0.37 10.44
C LEU A 93 1.03 0.94 10.96
N PRO A 94 -0.20 0.88 11.48
CA PRO A 94 -0.82 2.00 12.19
C PRO A 94 0.02 2.42 13.40
N ILE A 95 0.41 3.68 13.46
CA ILE A 95 1.08 4.32 14.61
C ILE A 95 0.35 5.61 15.00
N GLY A 96 0.51 6.02 16.26
CA GLY A 96 0.02 7.30 16.75
C GLY A 96 1.17 8.26 17.01
N TYR A 97 0.93 9.58 16.95
CA TYR A 97 1.95 10.56 17.30
C TYR A 97 2.54 10.34 18.70
N PHE A 98 1.75 9.75 19.61
CA PHE A 98 2.14 9.45 20.99
C PHE A 98 3.08 8.25 21.11
N THR A 99 3.25 7.42 20.08
CA THR A 99 4.14 6.24 20.12
C THR A 99 5.62 6.63 20.00
N LEU A 100 5.92 7.91 19.81
CA LEU A 100 7.28 8.41 19.64
C LEU A 100 8.01 8.73 20.98
N GLY A 101 7.29 8.88 22.13
CA GLY A 101 7.71 8.90 23.59
C GLY A 101 8.00 10.26 24.38
N PRO A 102 8.86 10.33 25.47
CA PRO A 102 9.18 11.52 26.34
C PRO A 102 9.98 12.83 25.94
N ALA A 103 11.18 12.83 25.36
CA ALA A 103 11.78 14.02 24.71
C ALA A 103 11.51 14.23 23.20
N PHE A 104 10.90 13.33 22.43
CA PHE A 104 10.02 12.21 22.75
C PHE A 104 10.71 10.88 23.19
N CYS A 105 11.91 10.74 23.78
CA CYS A 105 12.14 9.60 24.73
C CYS A 105 13.32 9.72 25.70
N ILE A 106 14.12 10.77 25.54
CA ILE A 106 15.49 10.87 26.08
C ILE A 106 15.54 10.75 27.62
N GLY A 107 16.34 9.80 28.12
CA GLY A 107 16.77 9.66 29.51
C GLY A 107 15.98 8.67 30.39
N THR A 108 15.29 7.68 29.82
CA THR A 108 14.47 6.68 30.56
C THR A 108 14.81 5.24 30.17
N ASP A 109 14.26 4.23 30.86
CA ASP A 109 14.41 2.81 30.43
C ASP A 109 13.67 2.48 29.11
N PHE A 110 13.08 3.47 28.43
CA PHE A 110 12.57 3.40 27.04
C PHE A 110 13.54 4.05 26.03
N ASP A 111 14.79 4.27 26.43
CA ASP A 111 15.88 4.72 25.56
C ASP A 111 16.33 3.56 24.64
N GLY A 112 15.39 3.05 23.81
CA GLY A 112 15.49 1.93 22.88
C GLY A 112 14.16 1.62 22.15
N GLU A 113 14.23 1.19 20.89
CA GLU A 113 13.16 1.22 19.88
C GLU A 113 12.20 0.00 19.84
N PRO A 114 10.89 0.14 20.13
CA PRO A 114 9.87 -0.88 19.86
C PRO A 114 9.49 -0.97 18.36
N GLY A 115 9.84 0.03 17.55
CA GLY A 115 9.51 0.13 16.12
C GLY A 115 10.63 -0.29 15.15
N GLN A 116 11.87 0.17 15.38
CA GLN A 116 13.01 -0.17 14.50
C GLN A 116 13.23 -1.68 14.36
N HIS A 117 13.17 -2.42 15.47
CA HIS A 117 13.36 -3.87 15.45
C HIS A 117 12.28 -4.58 14.62
N LEU A 118 11.04 -4.08 14.62
CA LEU A 118 9.97 -4.67 13.82
C LEU A 118 10.23 -4.47 12.33
N ILE A 119 10.63 -3.26 11.92
CA ILE A 119 10.93 -2.92 10.53
C ILE A 119 12.11 -3.75 10.01
N GLU A 120 13.20 -3.81 10.76
CA GLU A 120 14.38 -4.59 10.39
C GLU A 120 14.09 -6.09 10.34
N LYS A 121 13.31 -6.63 11.29
CA LYS A 121 12.83 -8.02 11.25
C LYS A 121 11.97 -8.29 10.01
N CYS A 122 11.01 -7.41 9.70
CA CYS A 122 10.21 -7.54 8.48
C CYS A 122 11.09 -7.53 7.23
N TYR A 123 12.02 -6.56 7.15
CA TYR A 123 12.96 -6.44 6.03
C TYR A 123 13.83 -7.70 5.88
N ALA A 124 14.34 -8.26 6.98
CA ALA A 124 15.11 -9.51 6.94
C ALA A 124 14.31 -10.69 6.34
N HIS A 125 12.98 -10.65 6.44
CA HIS A 125 12.05 -11.61 5.83
C HIS A 125 11.55 -11.19 4.43
N GLY A 126 12.03 -10.07 3.89
CA GLY A 126 11.61 -9.52 2.60
C GLY A 126 10.24 -8.86 2.63
N ILE A 127 9.77 -8.49 3.83
CA ILE A 127 8.48 -7.84 4.09
C ILE A 127 8.73 -6.33 4.26
N GLY A 128 8.06 -5.52 3.44
CA GLY A 128 8.09 -4.07 3.55
C GLY A 128 7.10 -3.55 4.61
N VAL A 129 7.33 -2.35 5.14
CA VAL A 129 6.47 -1.71 6.14
C VAL A 129 6.01 -0.35 5.61
N LEU A 130 4.70 -0.19 5.41
CA LEU A 130 4.07 1.12 5.23
C LEU A 130 3.77 1.66 6.62
N ILE A 131 4.40 2.77 7.00
CA ILE A 131 4.13 3.42 8.30
C ILE A 131 2.93 4.34 8.10
N ASP A 132 1.86 4.09 8.86
CA ASP A 132 0.63 4.86 8.79
C ASP A 132 0.44 5.71 10.04
N PHE A 133 0.38 7.04 9.88
CA PHE A 133 0.01 7.95 10.95
C PHE A 133 -1.50 7.90 11.22
N HIS A 134 -1.91 6.78 11.81
CA HIS A 134 -3.30 6.44 12.08
C HIS A 134 -3.95 7.38 13.09
N ALA A 135 -3.14 7.86 14.04
CA ALA A 135 -3.56 8.66 15.16
C ALA A 135 -2.79 9.99 15.18
N VAL A 136 -3.36 11.04 14.60
CA VAL A 136 -2.82 12.43 14.64
C VAL A 136 -3.41 13.25 15.80
N PRO A 137 -2.75 14.31 16.28
CA PRO A 137 -3.25 15.13 17.39
C PRO A 137 -4.65 15.71 17.09
N GLY A 138 -5.61 15.46 17.99
CA GLY A 138 -6.99 15.93 17.84
C GLY A 138 -7.87 15.14 16.87
N GLY A 139 -7.35 14.06 16.27
CA GLY A 139 -8.08 13.16 15.37
C GLY A 139 -8.34 13.75 13.98
N ALA A 140 -7.98 12.99 12.94
CA ALA A 140 -8.27 13.34 11.55
C ALA A 140 -9.74 13.07 11.17
N ASN A 141 -10.44 12.25 11.96
CA ASN A 141 -11.87 11.98 11.86
C ASN A 141 -12.52 11.96 13.25
N SER A 142 -13.82 11.64 13.31
CA SER A 142 -14.61 11.64 14.54
C SER A 142 -14.63 10.30 15.28
N GLU A 143 -13.96 9.27 14.77
CA GLU A 143 -14.04 7.91 15.29
C GLU A 143 -13.03 7.65 16.41
N GLY A 144 -13.34 6.68 17.27
CA GLY A 144 -12.52 6.37 18.45
C GLY A 144 -11.10 5.87 18.11
N HIS A 145 -10.92 5.29 16.92
CA HIS A 145 -9.61 4.86 16.41
C HIS A 145 -8.71 6.04 15.99
N SER A 146 -9.25 7.27 15.89
CA SER A 146 -8.51 8.51 15.62
C SER A 146 -8.14 9.27 16.90
N VAL A 147 -7.71 8.56 17.96
CA VAL A 147 -7.18 9.08 19.25
C VAL A 147 -8.22 9.42 20.33
N THR A 148 -9.39 9.98 20.00
CA THR A 148 -10.29 10.54 21.03
C THR A 148 -11.75 10.12 20.89
N ASP A 149 -12.46 10.00 22.01
CA ASP A 149 -13.92 9.80 22.01
C ASP A 149 -14.72 11.13 21.89
N THR A 150 -14.12 12.20 21.34
CA THR A 150 -14.78 13.52 21.28
C THR A 150 -15.85 13.63 20.19
N GLY A 151 -15.86 12.69 19.24
CA GLY A 151 -16.75 12.73 18.07
C GLY A 151 -16.41 13.85 17.09
N ARG A 152 -15.19 14.41 17.14
CA ARG A 152 -14.77 15.57 16.33
C ARG A 152 -13.38 15.38 15.74
N ALA A 153 -13.20 15.84 14.51
CA ALA A 153 -11.93 15.92 13.82
C ALA A 153 -11.25 17.27 14.08
N ASP A 154 -10.79 17.50 15.32
CA ASP A 154 -10.25 18.80 15.75
C ASP A 154 -8.89 19.13 15.10
N PHE A 155 -8.19 18.12 14.55
CA PHE A 155 -6.93 18.26 13.81
C PHE A 155 -6.97 19.36 12.74
N TRP A 156 -8.00 19.35 11.88
CA TRP A 156 -8.12 20.24 10.72
C TRP A 156 -8.37 21.70 11.09
N ARG A 157 -8.77 21.98 12.33
CA ARG A 157 -9.06 23.35 12.80
C ARG A 157 -8.01 23.89 13.76
N ASN A 158 -7.01 23.09 14.08
CA ASN A 158 -5.98 23.45 15.04
C ASN A 158 -4.59 23.47 14.39
N GLU A 159 -4.05 24.67 14.19
CA GLU A 159 -2.72 24.87 13.59
C GLU A 159 -1.60 24.21 14.39
N HIS A 160 -1.69 24.21 15.72
CA HIS A 160 -0.71 23.55 16.57
C HIS A 160 -0.71 22.03 16.37
N TYR A 161 -1.89 21.42 16.20
CA TYR A 161 -1.99 19.98 15.94
C TYR A 161 -1.41 19.60 14.57
N ARG A 162 -1.66 20.41 13.53
CA ARG A 162 -1.07 20.21 12.21
C ARG A 162 0.45 20.37 12.19
N ALA A 163 0.98 21.37 12.90
CA ALA A 163 2.41 21.57 13.04
C ALA A 163 3.07 20.38 13.78
N LEU A 164 2.45 19.92 14.87
CA LEU A 164 2.95 18.76 15.62
C LEU A 164 2.96 17.48 14.75
N ALA A 165 1.88 17.20 14.01
CA ALA A 165 1.83 16.04 13.12
C ALA A 165 2.90 16.11 12.02
N ARG A 166 3.09 17.28 11.39
CA ARG A 166 4.16 17.51 10.42
C ARG A 166 5.53 17.20 11.03
N ASP A 167 5.80 17.68 12.24
CA ASP A 167 7.10 17.48 12.91
C ASP A 167 7.32 16.00 13.27
N CYS A 168 6.28 15.27 13.69
CA CYS A 168 6.34 13.82 13.91
C CYS A 168 6.64 13.05 12.61
N ILE A 169 5.99 13.39 11.50
CA ILE A 169 6.22 12.76 10.19
C ILE A 169 7.63 13.06 9.70
N ALA A 170 8.08 14.31 9.81
CA ALA A 170 9.44 14.72 9.46
C ALA A 170 10.49 13.95 10.27
N PHE A 171 10.25 13.77 11.58
CA PHE A 171 11.11 12.97 12.44
C PHE A 171 11.19 11.51 11.96
N VAL A 172 10.05 10.85 11.71
CA VAL A 172 10.06 9.45 11.23
C VAL A 172 10.79 9.31 9.90
N ILE A 173 10.61 10.23 8.94
CA ILE A 173 11.32 10.18 7.66
C ILE A 173 12.83 10.39 7.86
N GLN A 174 13.23 11.27 8.79
CA GLN A 174 14.64 11.46 9.15
C GLN A 174 15.24 10.17 9.74
N GLU A 175 14.54 9.50 10.65
CA GLU A 175 14.99 8.24 11.24
C GLU A 175 15.12 7.14 10.17
N VAL A 176 14.12 7.01 9.29
CA VAL A 176 14.16 6.07 8.16
C VAL A 176 15.39 6.28 7.29
N LYS A 177 15.67 7.53 6.93
CA LYS A 177 16.82 7.87 6.08
C LYS A 177 18.15 7.73 6.83
N PHE A 178 18.24 8.23 8.05
CA PHE A 178 19.47 8.27 8.83
C PHE A 178 19.93 6.85 9.25
N HIS A 179 18.98 6.01 9.67
CA HIS A 179 19.25 4.62 10.05
C HIS A 179 19.17 3.64 8.88
N ALA A 180 18.94 4.12 7.66
CA ALA A 180 18.81 3.31 6.45
C ALA A 180 17.81 2.15 6.63
N LEU A 181 16.61 2.47 7.12
CA LEU A 181 15.53 1.51 7.32
C LEU A 181 14.92 1.10 5.97
N HIS A 182 15.67 0.33 5.18
CA HIS A 182 15.34 -0.11 3.82
C HIS A 182 14.03 -0.88 3.70
N GLY A 183 13.50 -1.40 4.81
CA GLY A 183 12.20 -2.05 4.89
C GLY A 183 11.01 -1.10 4.76
N VAL A 184 11.19 0.21 4.94
CA VAL A 184 10.07 1.16 4.84
C VAL A 184 9.72 1.39 3.37
N ILE A 185 8.44 1.15 3.03
CA ILE A 185 7.92 1.25 1.66
C ILE A 185 7.16 2.55 1.38
N GLY A 186 6.92 3.34 2.42
CA GLY A 186 6.25 4.63 2.34
C GLY A 186 5.77 5.11 3.70
N ILE A 187 5.27 6.34 3.73
CA ILE A 187 4.64 6.97 4.90
C ILE A 187 3.25 7.45 4.51
N GLU A 188 2.21 7.05 5.24
CA GLU A 188 0.87 7.62 5.13
C GLU A 188 0.72 8.80 6.10
N LEU A 189 0.29 9.96 5.57
CA LEU A 189 0.30 11.21 6.33
C LEU A 189 -0.75 11.24 7.44
N CYS A 190 -1.94 10.71 7.15
CA CYS A 190 -2.98 10.47 8.14
C CYS A 190 -4.00 9.47 7.60
N ASN A 191 -4.45 8.57 8.48
CA ASN A 191 -5.52 7.63 8.20
C ASN A 191 -6.90 8.31 8.13
N GLU A 192 -7.72 7.88 7.18
CA GLU A 192 -9.15 8.20 7.05
C GLU A 192 -9.50 9.65 7.42
N ALA A 193 -8.93 10.61 6.67
CA ALA A 193 -9.28 12.00 6.84
C ALA A 193 -10.81 12.19 6.75
N ALA A 194 -11.36 13.06 7.60
CA ALA A 194 -12.78 13.43 7.52
C ALA A 194 -13.13 13.90 6.09
N TRP A 195 -14.37 13.72 5.66
CA TRP A 195 -14.80 14.20 4.34
C TRP A 195 -14.57 15.72 4.18
N ASP A 196 -13.82 16.09 3.15
CA ASP A 196 -13.52 17.48 2.73
C ASP A 196 -13.16 18.42 3.91
N PRO A 197 -12.10 18.12 4.68
CA PRO A 197 -11.74 18.94 5.83
C PRO A 197 -11.06 20.24 5.38
N PRO A 198 -11.27 21.34 6.12
CA PRO A 198 -10.64 22.61 5.78
C PRO A 198 -9.12 22.51 5.91
N GLY A 199 -8.40 22.97 4.89
CA GLY A 199 -6.93 23.04 4.93
C GLY A 199 -6.22 21.70 4.70
N MET A 200 -6.92 20.65 4.27
CA MET A 200 -6.35 19.31 4.12
C MET A 200 -5.24 19.27 3.07
N HIS A 201 -5.54 19.72 1.85
CA HIS A 201 -4.57 19.71 0.77
C HIS A 201 -3.41 20.67 1.04
N GLU A 202 -3.66 21.82 1.69
CA GLU A 202 -2.61 22.74 2.10
C GLU A 202 -1.65 22.11 3.12
N TRP A 203 -2.17 21.32 4.05
CA TRP A 203 -1.36 20.58 5.00
C TRP A 203 -0.60 19.42 4.34
N TYR A 204 -1.24 18.65 3.46
CA TYR A 204 -0.55 17.63 2.67
C TYR A 204 0.59 18.24 1.85
N ASP A 205 0.36 19.39 1.22
CA ASP A 205 1.38 20.12 0.45
C ASP A 205 2.59 20.45 1.33
N GLU A 206 2.36 21.04 2.50
CA GLU A 206 3.41 21.38 3.45
C GLU A 206 4.23 20.15 3.86
N VAL A 207 3.57 19.05 4.21
CA VAL A 207 4.25 17.83 4.67
C VAL A 207 5.00 17.14 3.53
N ILE A 208 4.45 17.11 2.31
CA ILE A 208 5.11 16.53 1.13
C ILE A 208 6.39 17.30 0.78
N GLU A 209 6.41 18.64 0.93
CA GLU A 209 7.62 19.44 0.72
C GLU A 209 8.71 19.11 1.75
N VAL A 210 8.31 18.99 3.02
CA VAL A 210 9.22 18.60 4.11
C VAL A 210 9.76 17.19 3.88
N ALA A 211 8.88 16.24 3.54
CA ALA A 211 9.25 14.87 3.20
C ALA A 211 10.24 14.83 2.04
N SER A 212 9.94 15.54 0.94
CA SER A 212 10.79 15.60 -0.26
C SER A 212 12.16 16.19 0.03
N ALA A 213 12.24 17.22 0.89
CA ALA A 213 13.50 17.82 1.30
C ALA A 213 14.36 16.88 2.16
N ILE A 214 13.74 15.96 2.92
CA ILE A 214 14.45 14.96 3.70
C ILE A 214 14.82 13.77 2.82
N ASP A 215 13.85 13.14 2.15
CA ASP A 215 14.01 12.01 1.25
C ASP A 215 12.98 12.05 0.12
N SER A 216 13.39 12.54 -1.05
CA SER A 216 12.53 12.60 -2.22
C SER A 216 12.19 11.24 -2.85
N SER A 217 12.82 10.15 -2.39
CA SER A 217 12.58 8.81 -2.95
C SER A 217 11.45 8.06 -2.24
N ILE A 218 11.13 8.43 -0.99
CA ILE A 218 10.09 7.76 -0.20
C ILE A 218 8.69 8.13 -0.73
N PRO A 219 7.83 7.15 -1.05
CA PRO A 219 6.45 7.44 -1.40
C PRO A 219 5.66 7.97 -0.21
N ILE A 220 4.82 8.96 -0.48
CA ILE A 220 3.88 9.53 0.48
C ILE A 220 2.47 9.05 0.12
N TYR A 221 1.81 8.40 1.07
CA TYR A 221 0.45 7.93 0.97
C TYR A 221 -0.47 8.99 1.59
N VAL A 222 -1.57 9.30 0.90
CA VAL A 222 -2.57 10.26 1.38
C VAL A 222 -3.94 9.61 1.41
N SER A 223 -4.66 9.76 2.52
CA SER A 223 -6.06 9.33 2.61
C SER A 223 -6.89 10.03 1.54
N ASP A 224 -7.79 9.26 0.91
CA ASP A 224 -8.74 9.78 -0.07
C ASP A 224 -9.84 10.66 0.53
N ALA A 225 -9.90 10.77 1.87
CA ALA A 225 -10.94 11.46 2.61
C ALA A 225 -12.35 11.04 2.19
N TRP A 226 -12.51 9.75 1.85
CA TRP A 226 -13.72 9.12 1.32
C TRP A 226 -14.16 9.65 -0.06
N ASN A 227 -13.33 10.45 -0.74
CA ASN A 227 -13.56 10.98 -2.08
C ASN A 227 -12.41 10.65 -3.03
N LEU A 228 -12.38 9.39 -3.46
CA LEU A 228 -11.33 8.85 -4.34
C LEU A 228 -11.07 9.70 -5.59
N SER A 229 -12.11 10.17 -6.29
CA SER A 229 -11.91 10.98 -7.51
C SER A 229 -11.15 12.28 -7.23
N ALA A 230 -11.49 13.00 -6.15
CA ALA A 230 -10.80 14.24 -5.80
C ALA A 230 -9.35 14.00 -5.35
N ALA A 231 -9.13 12.93 -4.58
CA ALA A 231 -7.81 12.54 -4.13
C ALA A 231 -6.89 12.12 -5.29
N LEU A 232 -7.44 11.41 -6.29
CA LEU A 232 -6.74 11.07 -7.53
C LEU A 232 -6.30 12.32 -8.30
N ASP A 233 -7.20 13.30 -8.46
CA ASP A 233 -6.89 14.55 -9.15
C ASP A 233 -5.81 15.34 -8.40
N TYR A 234 -5.86 15.35 -7.05
CA TYR A 234 -4.81 15.92 -6.21
C TYR A 234 -3.46 15.22 -6.40
N ALA A 235 -3.42 13.89 -6.30
CA ALA A 235 -2.20 13.10 -6.44
C ALA A 235 -1.58 13.25 -7.84
N MET A 236 -2.39 13.32 -8.89
CA MET A 236 -1.92 13.65 -10.25
C MET A 236 -1.21 15.02 -10.29
N GLY A 237 -1.78 16.04 -9.65
CA GLY A 237 -1.13 17.34 -9.52
C GLY A 237 0.27 17.27 -8.88
N LYS A 238 0.45 16.39 -7.88
CA LYS A 238 1.74 16.17 -7.19
C LYS A 238 2.71 15.29 -7.96
N ASN A 239 2.20 14.37 -8.77
CA ASN A 239 2.98 13.47 -9.60
C ASN A 239 3.23 14.01 -11.01
N ASN A 240 3.08 15.31 -11.22
CA ASN A 240 3.30 15.93 -12.52
C ASN A 240 4.77 15.74 -12.98
N THR A 241 4.98 15.40 -14.26
CA THR A 241 6.31 15.16 -14.86
C THR A 241 7.10 16.46 -15.12
N THR A 242 6.46 17.62 -15.04
CA THR A 242 7.13 18.93 -15.15
C THR A 242 7.69 19.43 -13.83
N LEU A 243 7.29 18.81 -12.71
CA LEU A 243 7.88 19.11 -11.42
C LEU A 243 9.27 18.47 -11.32
N PRO A 244 10.19 19.06 -10.53
CA PRO A 244 11.48 18.47 -10.22
C PRO A 244 11.36 17.01 -9.74
N PHE A 245 12.31 16.16 -10.14
CA PHE A 245 12.32 14.74 -9.81
C PHE A 245 12.74 14.46 -8.35
N ASP A 246 13.20 15.49 -7.62
CA ASP A 246 13.49 15.45 -6.19
C ASP A 246 12.24 15.68 -5.34
N ARG A 247 11.12 15.09 -5.76
CA ARG A 247 9.88 15.03 -4.98
C ARG A 247 9.39 13.61 -4.75
N SER A 248 8.95 13.38 -3.52
CA SER A 248 8.28 12.14 -3.13
C SER A 248 7.09 11.86 -4.05
N PRO A 249 6.98 10.65 -4.62
CA PRO A 249 5.78 10.26 -5.34
C PRO A 249 4.60 10.15 -4.37
N VAL A 250 3.42 10.57 -4.82
CA VAL A 250 2.19 10.51 -4.01
C VAL A 250 1.33 9.34 -4.47
N ILE A 251 0.86 8.52 -3.52
CA ILE A 251 -0.07 7.41 -3.75
C ILE A 251 -1.34 7.71 -2.97
N VAL A 252 -2.51 7.49 -3.57
CA VAL A 252 -3.78 7.64 -2.85
C VAL A 252 -4.07 6.34 -2.11
N ASP A 253 -4.33 6.44 -0.82
CA ASP A 253 -4.88 5.36 -0.02
C ASP A 253 -6.42 5.47 0.03
N THR A 254 -7.12 4.38 -0.27
CA THR A 254 -8.58 4.28 -0.19
C THR A 254 -9.00 3.02 0.54
N HIS A 255 -10.02 3.15 1.39
CA HIS A 255 -10.53 2.06 2.20
C HIS A 255 -11.86 1.54 1.62
N LYS A 256 -12.02 0.22 1.58
CA LYS A 256 -13.18 -0.43 0.94
C LYS A 256 -13.85 -1.41 1.90
N TYR A 257 -14.97 -0.97 2.46
CA TYR A 257 -15.84 -1.75 3.33
C TYR A 257 -17.26 -1.84 2.76
N TYR A 258 -17.93 -2.96 3.03
CA TYR A 258 -19.24 -3.30 2.45
C TYR A 258 -20.21 -3.80 3.53
N CYS A 259 -20.08 -3.26 4.75
CA CYS A 259 -20.83 -3.69 5.92
C CYS A 259 -21.38 -2.53 6.78
N PHE A 260 -21.13 -1.27 6.39
CA PHE A 260 -21.46 -0.12 7.22
C PHE A 260 -22.65 0.70 6.72
N THR A 261 -23.00 0.59 5.44
CA THR A 261 -24.05 1.42 4.83
C THR A 261 -25.40 0.71 4.79
N GLU A 262 -26.50 1.49 4.75
CA GLU A 262 -27.84 0.92 4.51
C GLU A 262 -27.96 0.27 3.13
N ASP A 263 -27.25 0.79 2.12
CA ASP A 263 -27.23 0.22 0.78
C ASP A 263 -26.63 -1.19 0.81
N ASP A 264 -25.52 -1.41 1.50
CA ASP A 264 -24.91 -2.74 1.64
C ASP A 264 -25.85 -3.72 2.36
N ARG A 265 -26.51 -3.28 3.43
CA ARG A 265 -27.46 -4.09 4.21
C ARG A 265 -28.66 -4.59 3.40
N ASN A 266 -29.04 -3.85 2.37
CA ASN A 266 -30.19 -4.16 1.52
C ASN A 266 -29.82 -4.96 0.26
N MET A 267 -28.53 -5.30 0.09
CA MET A 267 -28.05 -6.09 -1.05
C MET A 267 -27.86 -7.57 -0.69
N HIS A 268 -28.02 -8.43 -1.68
CA HIS A 268 -27.56 -9.82 -1.60
C HIS A 268 -26.03 -9.88 -1.70
N PRO A 269 -25.31 -10.82 -1.02
CA PRO A 269 -23.84 -10.90 -1.06
C PRO A 269 -23.26 -10.97 -2.48
N ASN A 270 -23.88 -11.73 -3.39
CA ASN A 270 -23.49 -11.75 -4.82
C ASN A 270 -23.59 -10.39 -5.53
N ALA A 271 -24.56 -9.54 -5.16
CA ALA A 271 -24.67 -8.20 -5.75
C ALA A 271 -23.54 -7.28 -5.26
N ILE A 272 -23.16 -7.39 -3.99
CA ILE A 272 -21.98 -6.71 -3.45
C ILE A 272 -20.72 -7.19 -4.18
N ARG A 273 -20.56 -8.50 -4.38
CA ARG A 273 -19.45 -9.08 -5.16
C ARG A 273 -19.40 -8.50 -6.58
N GLU A 274 -20.55 -8.39 -7.27
CA GLU A 274 -20.62 -7.76 -8.59
C GLU A 274 -20.26 -6.27 -8.58
N ARG A 275 -20.60 -5.54 -7.51
CA ARG A 275 -20.14 -4.16 -7.30
C ARG A 275 -18.62 -4.10 -7.21
N VAL A 276 -18.01 -4.94 -6.37
CA VAL A 276 -16.54 -5.03 -6.21
C VAL A 276 -15.83 -5.21 -7.54
N ALA A 277 -16.31 -6.11 -8.41
CA ALA A 277 -15.69 -6.35 -9.72
C ALA A 277 -15.56 -5.08 -10.58
N ASN A 278 -16.39 -4.07 -10.34
CA ASN A 278 -16.46 -2.81 -11.06
C ASN A 278 -15.86 -1.62 -10.29
N GLU A 279 -15.34 -1.80 -9.07
CA GLU A 279 -14.72 -0.75 -8.27
C GLU A 279 -13.44 -0.19 -8.93
N LEU A 280 -13.03 1.00 -8.49
CA LEU A 280 -11.89 1.76 -9.04
C LEU A 280 -12.06 2.11 -10.53
N GLY A 281 -13.31 2.35 -10.96
CA GLY A 281 -13.61 2.81 -12.31
C GLY A 281 -12.95 4.16 -12.64
N GLU A 282 -12.71 4.98 -11.61
CA GLU A 282 -12.06 6.29 -11.67
C GLU A 282 -10.64 6.24 -12.25
N LEU A 283 -9.97 5.08 -12.16
CA LEU A 283 -8.61 4.88 -12.68
C LEU A 283 -8.56 4.73 -14.20
N ALA A 284 -9.64 4.25 -14.83
CA ALA A 284 -9.66 3.95 -16.27
C ALA A 284 -9.31 5.17 -17.13
N GLU A 285 -9.71 6.36 -16.68
CA GLU A 285 -9.45 7.62 -17.38
C GLU A 285 -8.16 8.33 -16.92
N ARG A 286 -7.50 7.84 -15.88
CA ARG A 286 -6.36 8.52 -15.23
C ARG A 286 -5.03 7.78 -15.37
N GLN A 287 -5.04 6.45 -15.49
CA GLN A 287 -3.83 5.64 -15.63
C GLN A 287 -3.49 5.30 -17.10
N GLY A 288 -2.27 4.81 -17.34
CA GLY A 288 -1.88 4.17 -18.61
C GLY A 288 -1.37 5.11 -19.71
N ASN A 289 -1.25 6.41 -19.46
CA ASN A 289 -0.70 7.38 -20.41
C ASN A 289 -0.05 8.56 -19.65
N VAL A 290 1.16 8.34 -19.18
CA VAL A 290 1.92 9.28 -18.35
C VAL A 290 2.49 10.42 -19.22
N PHE A 291 2.97 10.11 -20.42
CA PHE A 291 3.59 11.07 -21.31
C PHE A 291 2.59 12.15 -21.76
N ASP A 292 1.39 11.79 -22.22
CA ASP A 292 0.43 12.79 -22.71
C ASP A 292 -0.23 13.53 -21.56
N ARG A 293 -0.54 12.84 -20.45
CA ARG A 293 -1.13 13.48 -19.26
C ARG A 293 -0.13 14.33 -18.48
N LYS A 294 1.17 14.18 -18.73
CA LYS A 294 2.25 14.80 -17.96
C LYS A 294 2.14 14.52 -16.47
N SER A 295 1.65 13.33 -16.11
CA SER A 295 1.35 12.95 -14.73
C SER A 295 1.20 11.44 -14.62
N ALA A 296 1.37 10.92 -13.41
CA ALA A 296 1.07 9.55 -13.02
C ALA A 296 0.13 9.52 -11.82
N VAL A 297 -0.55 8.41 -11.59
CA VAL A 297 -1.34 8.20 -10.37
C VAL A 297 -1.43 6.72 -10.04
N GLU A 298 -1.46 6.43 -8.75
CA GLU A 298 -1.63 5.09 -8.20
C GLU A 298 -2.57 5.12 -7.01
N VAL A 299 -3.27 4.01 -6.83
CA VAL A 299 -4.15 3.75 -5.68
C VAL A 299 -3.64 2.53 -4.95
N TYR A 300 -3.62 2.63 -3.63
CA TYR A 300 -3.42 1.53 -2.71
C TYR A 300 -4.72 1.28 -1.94
N ILE A 301 -5.09 0.02 -1.74
CA ILE A 301 -6.23 -0.35 -0.89
C ILE A 301 -5.71 -0.58 0.52
N GLY A 302 -5.58 0.48 1.32
CA GLY A 302 -4.98 0.42 2.66
C GLY A 302 -5.77 -0.40 3.65
N GLU A 303 -7.09 -0.46 3.48
CA GLU A 303 -7.95 -1.29 4.28
C GLU A 303 -9.12 -1.89 3.48
N TYR A 304 -9.35 -3.18 3.70
CA TYR A 304 -10.53 -3.91 3.28
C TYR A 304 -10.67 -5.17 4.14
N SER A 305 -11.87 -5.76 4.18
CA SER A 305 -12.11 -7.03 4.90
C SER A 305 -13.09 -7.92 4.14
N CYS A 306 -13.34 -9.13 4.65
CA CYS A 306 -14.39 -10.00 4.12
C CYS A 306 -15.74 -9.82 4.84
N ALA A 307 -15.84 -8.81 5.72
CA ALA A 307 -17.05 -8.57 6.49
C ALA A 307 -18.16 -7.98 5.61
N MET A 308 -19.33 -8.60 5.70
CA MET A 308 -20.61 -8.07 5.24
C MET A 308 -21.58 -8.05 6.42
N ASP A 309 -22.53 -7.12 6.42
CA ASP A 309 -23.51 -7.00 7.50
C ASP A 309 -24.39 -8.27 7.56
N GLN A 310 -24.89 -8.62 8.76
CA GLN A 310 -25.80 -9.75 8.91
C GLN A 310 -27.06 -9.59 8.04
N HIS A 311 -27.58 -8.37 7.89
CA HIS A 311 -28.74 -8.10 7.04
C HIS A 311 -28.46 -8.41 5.56
N THR A 312 -27.22 -8.21 5.09
CA THR A 312 -26.80 -8.65 3.76
C THR A 312 -26.94 -10.17 3.63
N PHE A 313 -26.46 -10.92 4.62
CA PHE A 313 -26.56 -12.39 4.63
C PHE A 313 -27.99 -12.92 4.76
N ASP A 314 -28.90 -12.15 5.38
CA ASP A 314 -30.31 -12.54 5.51
C ASP A 314 -31.04 -12.61 4.14
N HIS A 315 -30.46 -12.04 3.08
CA HIS A 315 -30.95 -12.18 1.71
C HIS A 315 -30.50 -13.48 1.02
N ALA A 316 -29.65 -14.29 1.67
CA ALA A 316 -29.15 -15.57 1.16
C ALA A 316 -29.56 -16.73 2.09
N ASP A 317 -29.41 -17.98 1.62
CA ASP A 317 -29.56 -19.13 2.50
C ASP A 317 -28.38 -19.14 3.52
N PRO A 318 -28.63 -19.25 4.84
CA PRO A 318 -27.57 -19.24 5.84
C PRO A 318 -26.47 -20.28 5.64
N SER A 319 -26.79 -21.43 5.02
CA SER A 319 -25.81 -22.47 4.70
C SER A 319 -24.79 -22.04 3.65
N GLN A 320 -25.09 -20.99 2.87
CA GLN A 320 -24.23 -20.45 1.83
C GLN A 320 -23.26 -19.37 2.33
N ARG A 321 -23.37 -18.91 3.57
CA ARG A 321 -22.48 -17.85 4.10
C ARG A 321 -20.98 -18.15 3.86
N PRO A 322 -20.45 -19.36 4.16
CA PRO A 322 -19.03 -19.63 3.94
C PRO A 322 -18.61 -19.49 2.47
N GLU A 323 -19.37 -20.05 1.52
CA GLU A 323 -19.05 -19.96 0.09
C GLU A 323 -19.17 -18.54 -0.45
N LEU A 324 -20.15 -17.76 0.05
CA LEU A 324 -20.36 -16.37 -0.35
C LEU A 324 -19.24 -15.47 0.17
N THR A 325 -18.78 -15.65 1.41
CA THR A 325 -17.62 -14.93 1.95
C THR A 325 -16.36 -15.24 1.15
N VAL A 326 -16.12 -16.52 0.82
CA VAL A 326 -14.98 -16.92 -0.01
C VAL A 326 -15.05 -16.30 -1.39
N ALA A 327 -16.21 -16.34 -2.05
CA ALA A 327 -16.39 -15.74 -3.37
C ALA A 327 -16.20 -14.21 -3.34
N PHE A 328 -16.66 -13.55 -2.27
CA PHE A 328 -16.50 -12.11 -2.06
C PHE A 328 -15.03 -11.71 -1.86
N GLY A 329 -14.30 -12.40 -0.98
CA GLY A 329 -12.87 -12.17 -0.78
C GLY A 329 -12.05 -12.38 -2.05
N ASN A 330 -12.34 -13.45 -2.81
CA ASN A 330 -11.64 -13.74 -4.07
C ASN A 330 -11.85 -12.64 -5.12
N GLU A 331 -13.07 -12.10 -5.21
CA GLU A 331 -13.39 -10.98 -6.10
C GLU A 331 -12.64 -9.70 -5.73
N GLN A 332 -12.54 -9.41 -4.42
CA GLN A 332 -11.74 -8.31 -3.91
C GLN A 332 -10.27 -8.50 -4.28
N SER A 333 -9.65 -9.65 -3.97
CA SER A 333 -8.27 -9.96 -4.33
C SER A 333 -8.00 -9.83 -5.84
N ARG A 334 -8.92 -10.30 -6.68
CA ARG A 334 -8.83 -10.17 -8.14
C ARG A 334 -8.89 -8.70 -8.60
N THR A 335 -9.81 -7.94 -8.05
CA THR A 335 -10.01 -6.53 -8.43
C THR A 335 -8.82 -5.68 -8.01
N TRP A 336 -8.41 -5.78 -6.74
CA TRP A 336 -7.28 -5.02 -6.21
C TRP A 336 -5.98 -5.35 -6.93
N SER A 337 -5.67 -6.63 -7.13
CA SER A 337 -4.41 -7.03 -7.77
C SER A 337 -4.30 -6.68 -9.25
N SER A 338 -5.42 -6.39 -9.91
CA SER A 338 -5.46 -5.96 -11.32
C SER A 338 -5.45 -4.46 -11.52
N LYS A 339 -5.89 -3.66 -10.54
CA LYS A 339 -6.09 -2.20 -10.68
C LYS A 339 -5.26 -1.35 -9.73
N ALA A 340 -4.98 -1.83 -8.52
CA ALA A 340 -4.27 -1.09 -7.48
C ALA A 340 -2.78 -1.45 -7.45
N SER A 341 -1.97 -0.56 -6.87
CA SER A 341 -0.55 -0.79 -6.59
C SER A 341 -0.34 -1.80 -5.45
N GLY A 342 -1.39 -2.09 -4.68
CA GLY A 342 -1.37 -3.04 -3.58
C GLY A 342 -2.67 -3.02 -2.79
N SER A 343 -2.74 -3.90 -1.79
CA SER A 343 -3.87 -4.01 -0.86
C SER A 343 -3.44 -4.57 0.49
N ALA A 344 -3.92 -3.98 1.60
CA ALA A 344 -3.74 -4.49 2.96
C ALA A 344 -5.07 -4.91 3.60
N PHE A 345 -5.18 -6.20 3.92
CA PHE A 345 -6.36 -6.72 4.63
C PHE A 345 -6.39 -6.24 6.08
N TRP A 346 -7.54 -5.73 6.53
CA TRP A 346 -7.80 -5.36 7.92
C TRP A 346 -8.53 -6.50 8.65
N THR A 347 -7.90 -7.24 9.59
CA THR A 347 -6.56 -7.06 10.17
C THR A 347 -5.90 -8.39 10.61
N PHE A 348 -4.60 -8.35 10.93
CA PHE A 348 -3.81 -9.55 11.26
C PHE A 348 -3.93 -10.01 12.71
N LYS A 349 -4.11 -9.10 13.66
CA LYS A 349 -4.05 -9.39 15.11
C LYS A 349 -5.24 -8.80 15.85
N MET A 350 -5.90 -9.63 16.66
CA MET A 350 -6.97 -9.24 17.60
C MET A 350 -7.02 -10.22 18.79
N ASP A 351 -7.83 -9.93 19.81
CA ASP A 351 -8.00 -10.81 20.99
C ASP A 351 -8.72 -12.12 20.66
N TRP A 352 -9.59 -12.10 19.66
CA TRP A 352 -10.49 -13.20 19.29
C TRP A 352 -10.07 -13.85 17.96
N MET A 353 -8.77 -14.16 17.84
CA MET A 353 -8.24 -14.95 16.72
C MET A 353 -8.99 -16.31 16.60
N ASP A 354 -9.24 -16.84 15.40
CA ASP A 354 -8.67 -16.42 14.11
C ASP A 354 -9.39 -15.23 13.42
N GLY A 355 -10.41 -14.64 14.06
CA GLY A 355 -10.92 -13.30 13.71
C GLY A 355 -12.11 -13.25 12.75
N GLY A 356 -12.67 -14.39 12.33
CA GLY A 356 -13.86 -14.43 11.47
C GLY A 356 -13.67 -13.61 10.18
N ASP A 357 -14.69 -12.84 9.78
CA ASP A 357 -14.67 -12.05 8.54
C ASP A 357 -13.68 -10.86 8.56
N TRP A 358 -13.20 -10.47 9.75
CA TRP A 358 -12.17 -9.44 9.98
C TRP A 358 -10.78 -10.03 10.20
N GLY A 359 -10.66 -11.35 10.27
CA GLY A 359 -9.44 -12.04 10.63
C GLY A 359 -8.67 -12.49 9.41
N PHE A 360 -7.52 -11.87 9.14
CA PHE A 360 -6.70 -12.23 7.97
C PHE A 360 -6.36 -13.72 7.94
N LYS A 361 -6.08 -14.31 9.12
CA LYS A 361 -5.77 -15.72 9.26
C LYS A 361 -6.93 -16.64 8.88
N GLU A 362 -8.14 -16.35 9.35
CA GLU A 362 -9.34 -17.10 8.95
C GLU A 362 -9.58 -16.98 7.44
N GLN A 363 -9.46 -15.78 6.89
CA GLN A 363 -9.76 -15.52 5.48
C GLN A 363 -8.72 -16.14 4.53
N VAL A 364 -7.45 -16.25 4.94
CA VAL A 364 -6.45 -17.03 4.20
C VAL A 364 -6.73 -18.54 4.31
N ASN A 365 -7.02 -19.05 5.51
CA ASN A 365 -7.23 -20.49 5.75
C ASN A 365 -8.45 -21.04 5.00
N THR A 366 -9.49 -20.23 4.84
CA THR A 366 -10.71 -20.58 4.09
C THR A 366 -10.57 -20.39 2.58
N GLY A 367 -9.48 -19.76 2.12
CA GLY A 367 -9.25 -19.45 0.71
C GLY A 367 -10.05 -18.24 0.20
N ALA A 368 -10.60 -17.42 1.09
CA ALA A 368 -11.24 -16.16 0.73
C ALA A 368 -10.22 -15.12 0.26
N ILE A 369 -9.03 -15.09 0.87
CA ILE A 369 -7.92 -14.21 0.47
C ILE A 369 -6.74 -15.06 0.03
N PRO A 370 -6.69 -15.47 -1.26
CA PRO A 370 -5.58 -16.26 -1.78
C PRO A 370 -4.33 -15.39 -1.98
N ALA A 371 -3.16 -16.02 -1.86
CA ALA A 371 -1.92 -15.44 -2.33
C ALA A 371 -1.98 -15.21 -3.86
N PRO A 372 -1.50 -14.07 -4.37
CA PRO A 372 -1.32 -13.87 -5.80
C PRO A 372 -0.50 -15.01 -6.45
N PRO A 373 -0.91 -15.55 -7.61
CA PRO A 373 -0.27 -16.74 -8.19
C PRO A 373 1.24 -16.60 -8.42
N TRP A 374 1.71 -15.41 -8.80
CA TRP A 374 3.13 -15.14 -9.02
C TRP A 374 3.96 -15.17 -7.73
N LEU A 375 3.36 -14.84 -6.57
CA LEU A 375 4.02 -14.92 -5.26
C LEU A 375 4.08 -16.36 -4.71
N ALA A 376 3.31 -17.28 -5.27
CA ALA A 376 3.23 -18.68 -4.85
C ALA A 376 4.17 -19.62 -5.64
N LEU A 377 4.88 -19.10 -6.66
CA LEU A 377 5.78 -19.89 -7.50
C LEU A 377 7.00 -20.38 -6.73
N SER A 378 7.42 -21.62 -6.96
CA SER A 378 8.71 -22.10 -6.48
C SER A 378 9.88 -21.38 -7.18
N ARG A 379 11.07 -21.43 -6.57
CA ARG A 379 12.28 -20.83 -7.15
C ARG A 379 12.59 -21.38 -8.55
N ASP A 380 12.39 -22.68 -8.75
CA ASP A 380 12.63 -23.34 -10.04
C ASP A 380 11.62 -22.90 -11.11
N GLU A 381 10.36 -22.69 -10.73
CA GLU A 381 9.34 -22.14 -11.62
C GLU A 381 9.67 -20.72 -12.04
N VAL A 382 10.09 -19.84 -11.11
CA VAL A 382 10.50 -18.47 -11.45
C VAL A 382 11.67 -18.49 -12.44
N HIS A 383 12.72 -19.28 -12.18
CA HIS A 383 13.83 -19.42 -13.12
C HIS A 383 13.41 -20.00 -14.48
N ALA A 384 12.50 -20.99 -14.49
CA ALA A 384 12.00 -21.58 -15.72
C ALA A 384 11.20 -20.57 -16.55
N ARG A 385 10.36 -19.77 -15.90
CA ARG A 385 9.56 -18.73 -16.56
C ARG A 385 10.42 -17.57 -17.06
N LEU A 386 11.45 -17.15 -16.33
CA LEU A 386 12.45 -16.19 -16.81
C LEU A 386 13.15 -16.70 -18.08
N ARG A 387 13.63 -17.95 -18.07
CA ARG A 387 14.24 -18.55 -19.28
C ARG A 387 13.27 -18.62 -20.46
N GLN A 388 12.00 -18.94 -20.20
CA GLN A 388 10.98 -18.95 -21.26
C GLN A 388 10.72 -17.56 -21.82
N ALA A 389 10.67 -16.53 -20.98
CA ALA A 389 10.60 -15.14 -21.43
C ALA A 389 11.81 -14.79 -22.30
N ASP A 390 13.03 -15.17 -21.90
CA ASP A 390 14.26 -14.88 -22.66
C ASP A 390 14.29 -15.57 -24.03
N ILE A 391 13.81 -16.83 -24.11
CA ILE A 391 13.67 -17.56 -25.38
C ILE A 391 12.70 -16.84 -26.31
N GLN A 392 11.60 -16.31 -25.79
CA GLN A 392 10.55 -15.64 -26.58
C GLN A 392 10.83 -14.14 -26.82
N ARG A 393 11.88 -13.57 -26.22
CA ARG A 393 12.12 -12.12 -26.18
C ARG A 393 12.19 -11.51 -27.57
N ASN A 394 13.02 -12.06 -28.45
CA ASN A 394 13.26 -11.48 -29.78
C ASN A 394 12.00 -11.55 -30.66
N ASP A 395 11.34 -12.71 -30.69
CA ASP A 395 10.13 -12.92 -31.49
C ASP A 395 9.00 -11.98 -31.04
N ARG A 396 8.81 -11.84 -29.71
CA ARG A 396 7.81 -10.92 -29.15
C ARG A 396 8.14 -9.46 -29.39
N HIS A 397 9.42 -9.09 -29.30
CA HIS A 397 9.85 -7.74 -29.65
C HIS A 397 9.56 -7.43 -31.12
N GLU A 398 9.95 -8.32 -32.04
CA GLU A 398 9.74 -8.14 -33.48
C GLU A 398 8.24 -8.07 -33.84
N GLU A 399 7.43 -8.94 -33.25
CA GLU A 399 5.97 -8.92 -33.41
C GLU A 399 5.38 -7.58 -32.93
N ALA A 400 5.66 -7.18 -31.69
CA ALA A 400 5.11 -5.97 -31.09
C ALA A 400 5.58 -4.70 -31.82
N TYR A 401 6.84 -4.66 -32.23
CA TYR A 401 7.43 -3.56 -33.00
C TYR A 401 6.80 -3.45 -34.40
N SER A 402 6.65 -4.57 -35.11
CA SER A 402 6.04 -4.59 -36.44
C SER A 402 4.57 -4.17 -36.40
N GLN A 403 3.83 -4.63 -35.39
CA GLN A 403 2.45 -4.19 -35.16
C GLN A 403 2.36 -2.69 -34.87
N HIS A 404 3.26 -2.15 -34.04
CA HIS A 404 3.30 -0.71 -33.74
C HIS A 404 3.57 0.13 -35.00
N ILE A 405 4.59 -0.23 -35.77
CA ILE A 405 4.93 0.46 -37.03
C ILE A 405 3.75 0.39 -37.99
N GLY A 406 3.27 -0.83 -38.26
CA GLY A 406 2.18 -1.04 -39.22
C GLY A 406 0.93 -0.24 -38.87
N TYR A 407 0.56 -0.17 -37.59
CA TYR A 407 -0.55 0.65 -37.13
C TYR A 407 -0.30 2.14 -37.41
N TRP A 408 0.78 2.72 -36.87
CA TRP A 408 0.98 4.18 -36.93
C TRP A 408 1.27 4.70 -38.34
N ASP A 409 2.00 3.94 -39.16
CA ASP A 409 2.25 4.29 -40.56
C ASP A 409 0.96 4.24 -41.40
N SER A 410 0.00 3.37 -41.03
CA SER A 410 -1.31 3.30 -41.69
C SER A 410 -2.27 4.40 -41.24
N VAL A 411 -2.25 4.76 -39.96
CA VAL A 411 -3.17 5.74 -39.35
C VAL A 411 -2.80 7.18 -39.73
N ALA A 412 -1.51 7.46 -39.94
CA ALA A 412 -1.04 8.78 -40.37
C ALA A 412 -0.03 8.68 -41.53
N PRO A 413 -0.49 8.38 -42.76
CA PRO A 413 0.40 8.24 -43.91
C PRO A 413 1.18 9.53 -44.19
N GLY A 414 2.49 9.40 -44.40
CA GLY A 414 3.39 10.53 -44.72
C GLY A 414 3.91 11.30 -43.50
N VAL A 415 3.50 10.94 -42.28
CA VAL A 415 4.12 11.43 -41.04
C VAL A 415 5.38 10.62 -40.76
N HIS A 416 6.49 11.31 -40.48
CA HIS A 416 7.72 10.64 -40.02
C HIS A 416 7.60 10.32 -38.54
N PHE A 417 7.69 9.03 -38.19
CA PHE A 417 7.63 8.55 -36.82
C PHE A 417 8.99 8.04 -36.34
N GLU A 418 9.39 8.44 -35.12
CA GLU A 418 10.59 7.96 -34.45
C GLU A 418 10.36 6.59 -33.80
N HIS A 419 10.12 5.55 -34.61
CA HIS A 419 9.77 4.21 -34.14
C HIS A 419 10.83 3.57 -33.24
N ASP A 420 12.11 3.90 -33.40
CA ASP A 420 13.19 3.42 -32.51
C ASP A 420 12.92 3.68 -31.02
N ARG A 421 12.19 4.76 -30.68
CA ARG A 421 11.80 5.05 -29.28
C ARG A 421 10.98 3.92 -28.66
N TYR A 422 10.10 3.31 -29.44
CA TYR A 422 9.31 2.17 -29.00
C TYR A 422 10.22 1.00 -28.61
N SER A 423 11.19 0.66 -29.46
CA SER A 423 12.16 -0.40 -29.22
C SER A 423 12.96 -0.13 -27.94
N ARG A 424 13.45 1.10 -27.75
CA ARG A 424 14.17 1.50 -26.52
C ARG A 424 13.30 1.39 -25.26
N GLY A 425 12.02 1.73 -25.34
CA GLY A 425 11.08 1.56 -24.24
C GLY A 425 10.81 0.09 -23.94
N TRP A 426 10.60 -0.71 -24.99
CA TRP A 426 10.39 -2.15 -24.89
C TRP A 426 11.60 -2.86 -24.25
N ASP A 427 12.82 -2.51 -24.65
CA ASP A 427 14.01 -3.15 -24.07
C ASP A 427 14.19 -2.82 -22.59
N LEU A 428 13.96 -1.56 -22.19
CA LEU A 428 14.06 -1.19 -20.78
C LEU A 428 12.93 -1.81 -19.94
N GLY A 429 11.70 -1.83 -20.45
CA GLY A 429 10.57 -2.45 -19.76
C GLY A 429 10.75 -3.96 -19.60
N TYR A 430 11.33 -4.65 -20.59
CA TYR A 430 11.69 -6.07 -20.47
C TYR A 430 12.67 -6.31 -19.33
N ALA A 431 13.75 -5.50 -19.31
CA ALA A 431 14.76 -5.61 -18.29
C ALA A 431 14.16 -5.35 -16.90
N ASP A 432 13.43 -4.26 -16.71
CA ASP A 432 12.80 -3.92 -15.44
C ASP A 432 11.83 -5.02 -14.98
N ALA A 433 10.94 -5.52 -15.85
CA ALA A 433 10.01 -6.60 -15.49
C ALA A 433 10.75 -7.86 -15.04
N GLY A 434 11.83 -8.24 -15.72
CA GLY A 434 12.68 -9.36 -15.34
C GLY A 434 13.40 -9.15 -14.01
N TRP A 435 13.85 -7.92 -13.72
CA TRP A 435 14.49 -7.56 -12.45
C TRP A 435 13.52 -7.68 -11.27
N TYR A 436 12.29 -7.18 -11.40
CA TYR A 436 11.26 -7.38 -10.37
C TYR A 436 10.91 -8.86 -10.23
N PHE A 437 10.57 -9.54 -11.32
CA PHE A 437 10.13 -10.93 -11.26
C PHE A 437 11.21 -11.86 -10.71
N GLY A 438 12.48 -11.60 -11.01
CA GLY A 438 13.62 -12.34 -10.49
C GLY A 438 14.16 -11.88 -9.14
N ALA A 439 13.60 -10.83 -8.52
CA ALA A 439 14.21 -10.15 -7.36
C ALA A 439 14.54 -11.10 -6.20
N LEU A 440 13.62 -12.01 -5.89
CA LEU A 440 13.74 -12.95 -4.78
C LEU A 440 14.68 -14.11 -5.07
N VAL A 441 14.61 -14.67 -6.29
CA VAL A 441 15.45 -15.81 -6.67
C VAL A 441 16.91 -15.40 -6.89
N ASN A 442 17.13 -14.17 -7.33
CA ASN A 442 18.45 -13.59 -7.56
C ASN A 442 19.00 -12.86 -6.31
N SER A 443 18.30 -12.91 -5.18
CA SER A 443 18.70 -12.27 -3.91
C SER A 443 18.96 -10.77 -4.04
N ILE A 444 18.21 -10.07 -4.90
CA ILE A 444 18.28 -8.61 -5.06
C ILE A 444 17.67 -7.93 -3.83
N ILE A 445 16.60 -8.49 -3.28
CA ILE A 445 15.99 -8.08 -2.01
C ILE A 445 16.11 -9.22 -0.98
N PRO A 446 16.13 -8.93 0.33
CA PRO A 446 16.26 -9.94 1.40
C PRO A 446 15.03 -10.86 1.53
N GLY A 447 15.12 -11.81 2.47
CA GLY A 447 14.02 -12.70 2.84
C GLY A 447 14.17 -14.14 2.38
N GLN A 448 14.94 -14.42 1.32
CA GLN A 448 15.08 -15.79 0.76
C GLN A 448 13.72 -16.51 0.62
N ARG A 449 12.70 -15.79 0.15
CA ARG A 449 11.36 -16.33 -0.10
C ARG A 449 11.23 -16.84 -1.53
N GLU A 450 10.17 -17.59 -1.76
CA GLU A 450 9.73 -18.00 -3.10
C GLU A 450 8.78 -16.94 -3.68
N GLY A 451 8.41 -17.14 -4.94
CA GLY A 451 7.63 -16.20 -5.74
C GLY A 451 8.49 -15.32 -6.64
N GLY A 452 7.87 -14.76 -7.66
CA GLY A 452 8.41 -13.61 -8.40
C GLY A 452 7.68 -12.34 -8.01
N GLU A 453 8.28 -11.16 -8.15
CA GLU A 453 7.59 -9.88 -7.90
C GLU A 453 7.02 -9.28 -9.18
N LYS A 454 5.98 -8.46 -9.03
CA LYS A 454 5.34 -7.67 -10.09
C LYS A 454 5.52 -6.19 -9.76
N ILE A 455 5.67 -5.34 -10.77
CA ILE A 455 5.55 -3.88 -10.63
C ILE A 455 4.08 -3.57 -10.33
N GLY A 456 3.80 -3.05 -9.13
CA GLY A 456 2.47 -2.68 -8.68
C GLY A 456 2.13 -1.25 -9.06
N ALA A 457 3.00 -0.31 -8.67
CA ALA A 457 2.85 1.12 -8.96
C ALA A 457 3.39 1.48 -10.36
N LEU A 458 2.79 0.89 -11.40
CA LEU A 458 3.29 0.94 -12.77
C LEU A 458 3.34 2.36 -13.38
N ASP A 459 2.32 3.19 -13.20
CA ASP A 459 2.30 4.56 -13.73
C ASP A 459 3.39 5.42 -13.06
N LEU A 460 3.58 5.27 -11.74
CA LEU A 460 4.67 5.95 -11.05
C LEU A 460 6.05 5.42 -11.48
N TRP A 461 6.17 4.12 -11.72
CA TRP A 461 7.39 3.52 -12.26
C TRP A 461 7.70 4.02 -13.68
N VAL A 462 6.67 4.11 -14.53
CA VAL A 462 6.77 4.70 -15.88
C VAL A 462 7.19 6.16 -15.77
N ARG A 463 6.57 6.97 -14.90
CA ARG A 463 6.95 8.36 -14.64
C ARG A 463 8.43 8.49 -14.27
N LYS A 464 8.94 7.61 -13.42
CA LYS A 464 10.36 7.57 -13.07
C LYS A 464 11.23 7.28 -14.29
N ARG A 465 10.98 6.18 -15.01
CA ARG A 465 11.81 5.76 -16.14
C ARG A 465 11.75 6.71 -17.33
N ILE A 466 10.58 7.25 -17.67
CA ILE A 466 10.42 8.22 -18.75
C ILE A 466 11.14 9.54 -18.46
N THR A 467 11.28 9.92 -17.18
CA THR A 467 12.05 11.08 -16.75
C THR A 467 13.55 10.80 -16.79
N GLU A 468 14.02 9.67 -16.26
CA GLU A 468 15.44 9.26 -16.26
C GLU A 468 16.01 9.11 -17.68
N THR A 469 15.17 8.68 -18.62
CA THR A 469 15.52 8.58 -20.05
C THR A 469 15.35 9.90 -20.81
N ASN A 470 14.88 10.95 -20.14
CA ASN A 470 14.56 12.27 -20.70
C ASN A 470 13.53 12.22 -21.84
N GLU A 471 12.71 11.17 -21.90
CA GLU A 471 11.68 10.98 -22.94
C GLU A 471 10.49 11.93 -22.74
N VAL A 472 10.23 12.39 -21.50
CA VAL A 472 9.20 13.41 -21.19
C VAL A 472 9.32 14.70 -21.99
N ASN A 473 10.56 15.08 -22.35
CA ASN A 473 10.91 16.31 -23.05
C ASN A 473 11.04 16.12 -24.57
N GLN A 474 10.71 14.92 -25.08
CA GLN A 474 10.88 14.56 -26.49
C GLN A 474 9.53 14.61 -27.19
N GLY A 475 9.50 15.09 -28.44
CA GLY A 475 8.25 15.26 -29.20
C GLY A 475 7.45 13.96 -29.41
N MET A 476 8.11 12.79 -29.39
CA MET A 476 7.48 11.47 -29.56
C MET A 476 7.76 10.52 -28.38
N GLY A 477 7.98 11.04 -27.17
CA GLY A 477 8.23 10.22 -25.97
C GLY A 477 7.11 9.23 -25.64
N TRP A 478 5.86 9.48 -26.06
CA TRP A 478 4.76 8.51 -25.92
C TRP A 478 5.04 7.16 -26.58
N LYS A 479 5.84 7.11 -27.67
CA LYS A 479 6.22 5.86 -28.32
C LYS A 479 7.06 4.98 -27.39
N TRP A 480 7.95 5.63 -26.63
CA TRP A 480 8.76 4.95 -25.63
C TRP A 480 7.87 4.32 -24.55
N GLU A 481 6.89 5.08 -24.03
CA GLU A 481 5.95 4.55 -23.03
C GLU A 481 5.10 3.39 -23.57
N HIS A 482 4.65 3.48 -24.83
CA HIS A 482 3.92 2.39 -25.48
C HIS A 482 4.75 1.10 -25.53
N GLY A 483 6.04 1.20 -25.90
CA GLY A 483 6.95 0.06 -25.89
C GLY A 483 7.16 -0.50 -24.49
N PHE A 484 7.42 0.38 -23.53
CA PHE A 484 7.67 0.04 -22.12
C PHE A 484 6.48 -0.68 -21.45
N ARG A 485 5.25 -0.23 -21.70
CA ARG A 485 4.06 -0.90 -21.16
C ARG A 485 3.73 -2.19 -21.89
N LYS A 486 3.87 -2.22 -23.22
CA LYS A 486 3.58 -3.41 -24.03
C LYS A 486 4.44 -4.58 -23.59
N VAL A 487 5.73 -4.36 -23.41
CA VAL A 487 6.64 -5.43 -22.99
C VAL A 487 6.37 -5.93 -21.57
N ILE A 488 5.98 -5.05 -20.64
CA ILE A 488 5.64 -5.46 -19.26
C ILE A 488 4.44 -6.40 -19.30
N ASN A 489 3.39 -6.02 -20.05
CA ASN A 489 2.21 -6.87 -20.23
C ASN A 489 2.55 -8.20 -20.92
N ASP A 490 3.38 -8.17 -21.97
CA ASP A 490 3.79 -9.38 -22.68
C ASP A 490 4.64 -10.30 -21.80
N PHE A 491 5.58 -9.72 -21.06
CA PHE A 491 6.41 -10.45 -20.11
C PHE A 491 5.54 -11.12 -19.04
N TYR A 492 4.62 -10.37 -18.42
CA TYR A 492 3.67 -10.91 -17.42
C TYR A 492 2.78 -12.01 -17.98
N SER A 493 2.34 -11.92 -19.24
CA SER A 493 1.62 -13.02 -19.89
C SER A 493 2.43 -14.31 -19.99
N VAL A 494 3.76 -14.22 -20.20
CA VAL A 494 4.66 -15.38 -20.29
C VAL A 494 4.94 -15.95 -18.90
N VAL A 495 5.17 -15.08 -17.92
CA VAL A 495 5.54 -15.49 -16.57
C VAL A 495 4.33 -15.78 -15.66
N GLY A 496 3.11 -15.68 -16.19
CA GLY A 496 1.87 -16.02 -15.49
C GLY A 496 1.59 -15.11 -14.29
N VAL A 497 1.71 -13.80 -14.52
CA VAL A 497 1.39 -12.72 -13.59
C VAL A 497 0.03 -12.12 -13.95
#